data_AF-A0A496YXS0-F1
#
_entry.id   AF-A0A496YXS0-F1
#
_cell.length_a   1.000
_cell.length_b   1.000
_cell.length_c   1.000
_cell.angle_alpha   90.00
_cell.angle_beta   90.00
_cell.angle_gamma   90.00
#
_symmetry.space_group_name_H-M   'P 1'
#
loop_
_entity.id
_entity.type
_entity.pdbx_description
1 polymer ?
#
loop_
_entity_poly.entity_id
_entity_poly.type
_entity_poly.pdbx_seq_one_letter_code
_entity_poly.pdbx_strand_id
1 'polypeptide(L)'
;TEAVVGIVTQIIEAIPSIFAALIVIGIGYIIGGIVGKAVNKLIEILGIEKAFDQTDAGKAFRKAGIDLSNFVGSLVKAFVIVISVSVALQLLEIGEPTRSYILAIADYLPKLMGGIILLSLGFVLVEFLASYVRHILLPVFPEKHKELVDMLRNLLLIGLVAIVLSIALQMMLFTGEFVFSLIIGFVIIGVGISLGDTVVTSIVEDHEEFKPVAGYAKFILYSIFLLVGVAGIFSGFPGTEQVIANLAWGLAIAMGIMLVPIIYQLTKKMVAEAK
;
A
#
# COMPACT_ATOMS: atom_id res chain seq x y z
N THR A 1 54.60 14.20 7.30
CA THR A 1 54.72 14.78 5.94
C THR A 1 54.27 13.77 4.89
N GLU A 2 54.68 12.51 4.96
CA GLU A 2 54.24 11.45 4.01
C GLU A 2 52.72 11.20 4.00
N ALA A 3 52.05 11.19 5.15
CA ALA A 3 50.59 11.05 5.22
C ALA A 3 49.83 12.21 4.54
N VAL A 4 50.36 13.43 4.62
CA VAL A 4 49.77 14.62 3.96
C VAL A 4 49.99 14.55 2.47
N VAL A 5 51.18 14.12 2.02
CA VAL A 5 51.47 13.92 0.59
C VAL A 5 50.57 12.81 0.01
N GLY A 6 50.36 11.71 0.74
CA GLY A 6 49.45 10.63 0.32
C GLY A 6 48.00 11.09 0.14
N ILE A 7 47.47 11.91 1.07
CA ILE A 7 46.12 12.48 0.95
C ILE A 7 46.04 13.47 -0.22
N VAL A 8 47.05 14.32 -0.41
CA VAL A 8 47.06 15.30 -1.51
C VAL A 8 47.13 14.60 -2.87
N THR A 9 47.94 13.55 -3.02
CA THR A 9 48.02 12.77 -4.26
C THR A 9 46.68 12.07 -4.56
N GLN A 10 46.03 11.47 -3.56
CA GLN A 10 44.70 10.88 -3.73
C GLN A 10 43.64 11.90 -4.14
N ILE A 11 43.68 13.12 -3.60
CA ILE A 11 42.77 14.20 -4.00
C ILE A 11 43.01 14.59 -5.46
N ILE A 12 44.27 14.74 -5.88
CA ILE A 12 44.62 15.12 -7.27
C ILE A 12 44.18 14.03 -8.26
N GLU A 13 44.38 12.76 -7.90
CA GLU A 13 43.97 11.60 -8.72
C GLU A 13 42.44 11.43 -8.79
N ALA A 14 41.69 11.90 -7.78
CA ALA A 14 40.23 11.86 -7.79
C ALA A 14 39.58 12.97 -8.65
N ILE A 15 40.29 14.05 -9.01
CA ILE A 15 39.73 15.17 -9.78
C ILE A 15 39.13 14.70 -11.13
N PRO A 16 39.83 13.91 -11.97
CA PRO A 16 39.29 13.43 -13.24
C PRO A 16 38.00 12.61 -13.08
N SER A 17 37.93 11.73 -12.07
CA SER A 17 36.74 10.88 -11.84
C SER A 17 35.55 11.70 -11.36
N ILE A 18 35.76 12.76 -10.57
CA ILE A 18 34.71 13.71 -10.18
C ILE A 18 34.16 14.45 -11.41
N PHE A 19 35.02 14.90 -12.33
CA PHE A 19 34.56 15.53 -13.57
C PHE A 19 33.74 14.57 -14.44
N ALA A 20 34.17 13.31 -14.57
CA ALA A 20 33.42 12.29 -15.29
C ALA A 20 32.04 12.03 -14.64
N ALA A 21 32.00 11.91 -13.31
CA ALA A 21 30.76 11.74 -12.55
C ALA A 21 29.78 12.91 -12.77
N LEU A 22 30.25 14.15 -12.73
CA LEU A 22 29.43 15.34 -13.00
C LEU A 22 28.86 15.36 -14.42
N ILE A 23 29.67 14.97 -15.41
CA ILE A 23 29.22 14.85 -16.81
C ILE A 23 28.09 13.83 -16.91
N VAL A 24 28.23 12.65 -16.29
CA VAL A 24 27.22 11.60 -16.31
C VAL A 24 25.90 12.06 -15.67
N ILE A 25 25.96 12.76 -14.53
CA ILE A 25 24.77 13.35 -13.90
C ILE A 25 24.12 14.38 -14.83
N GLY A 26 24.91 15.24 -15.46
CA GLY A 26 24.42 16.22 -16.44
C GLY A 26 23.70 15.56 -17.61
N ILE A 27 24.29 14.50 -18.18
CA ILE A 27 23.67 13.70 -19.25
C ILE A 27 22.37 13.07 -18.75
N GLY A 28 22.38 12.47 -17.56
CA GLY A 28 21.19 11.86 -16.94
C GLY A 28 20.05 12.86 -16.73
N TYR A 29 20.35 14.08 -16.34
CA TYR A 29 19.35 15.14 -16.20
C TYR A 29 18.68 15.50 -17.54
N ILE A 30 19.49 15.63 -18.60
CA ILE A 30 19.00 15.94 -19.95
C ILE A 30 18.14 14.78 -20.47
N ILE A 31 18.68 13.55 -20.44
CA ILE A 31 17.98 12.34 -20.89
C ILE A 31 16.70 12.14 -20.09
N GLY A 32 16.75 12.24 -18.77
CA GLY A 32 15.57 12.13 -17.91
C GLY A 32 14.50 13.15 -18.24
N GLY A 33 14.89 14.38 -18.58
CA GLY A 33 13.96 15.41 -19.05
C GLY A 33 13.27 15.05 -20.37
N ILE A 34 14.00 14.46 -21.31
CA ILE A 34 13.47 14.01 -22.60
C ILE A 34 12.53 12.83 -22.40
N VAL A 35 12.97 11.80 -21.69
CA VAL A 35 12.19 10.58 -21.42
C VAL A 35 10.93 10.90 -20.63
N GLY A 36 11.04 11.74 -19.58
CA GLY A 36 9.89 12.16 -18.78
C GLY A 36 8.82 12.88 -19.61
N LYS A 37 9.23 13.77 -20.54
CA LYS A 37 8.30 14.43 -21.49
C LYS A 37 7.67 13.43 -22.46
N ALA A 38 8.44 12.47 -22.96
CA ALA A 38 7.92 11.43 -23.85
C ALA A 38 6.86 10.57 -23.15
N VAL A 39 7.12 10.16 -21.89
CA VAL A 39 6.17 9.38 -21.08
C VAL A 39 4.92 10.18 -20.75
N ASN A 40 5.06 11.45 -20.34
CA ASN A 40 3.93 12.35 -20.16
C ASN A 40 3.06 12.37 -21.42
N LYS A 41 3.67 12.63 -22.59
CA LYS A 41 2.93 12.72 -23.84
C LYS A 41 2.24 11.41 -24.22
N LEU A 42 2.88 10.27 -23.93
CA LEU A 42 2.29 8.96 -24.15
C LEU A 42 1.03 8.74 -23.31
N ILE A 43 1.05 9.13 -22.03
CA ILE A 43 -0.10 9.00 -21.12
C ILE A 43 -1.27 9.87 -21.58
N GLU A 44 -1.00 11.10 -22.03
CA GLU A 44 -2.03 11.98 -22.61
C GLU A 44 -2.67 11.35 -23.87
N ILE A 45 -1.84 10.83 -24.79
CA ILE A 45 -2.31 10.26 -26.07
C ILE A 45 -3.12 8.99 -25.84
N LEU A 46 -2.70 8.13 -24.91
CA LEU A 46 -3.40 6.88 -24.60
C LEU A 46 -4.72 7.11 -23.84
N GLY A 47 -5.04 8.35 -23.44
CA GLY A 47 -6.27 8.67 -22.73
C GLY A 47 -6.33 8.10 -21.30
N ILE A 48 -5.20 7.63 -20.77
CA ILE A 48 -5.10 7.07 -19.41
C ILE A 48 -5.49 8.12 -18.38
N GLU A 49 -5.13 9.38 -18.59
CA GLU A 49 -5.46 10.49 -17.70
C GLU A 49 -6.98 10.65 -17.52
N LYS A 50 -7.76 10.60 -18.61
CA LYS A 50 -9.22 10.70 -18.54
C LYS A 50 -9.85 9.54 -17.78
N ALA A 51 -9.31 8.33 -17.94
CA ALA A 51 -9.80 7.16 -17.25
C ALA A 51 -9.45 7.21 -15.75
N PHE A 52 -8.24 7.68 -15.42
CA PHE A 52 -7.82 7.88 -14.04
C PHE A 52 -8.65 8.96 -13.34
N ASP A 53 -8.97 10.08 -14.01
CA ASP A 53 -9.77 11.17 -13.46
C ASP A 53 -11.18 10.74 -13.00
N GLN A 54 -11.70 9.62 -13.51
CA GLN A 54 -12.99 9.06 -13.08
C GLN A 54 -12.90 8.30 -11.74
N THR A 55 -11.70 7.84 -11.38
CA THR A 55 -11.43 7.16 -10.10
C THR A 55 -11.42 8.14 -8.93
N ASP A 56 -11.55 7.63 -7.71
CA ASP A 56 -11.51 8.48 -6.52
C ASP A 56 -10.11 9.08 -6.29
N ALA A 57 -9.06 8.34 -6.64
CA ALA A 57 -7.68 8.83 -6.64
C ALA A 57 -7.46 9.97 -7.66
N GLY A 58 -7.99 9.84 -8.88
CA GLY A 58 -7.90 10.88 -9.90
C GLY A 58 -8.60 12.17 -9.50
N LYS A 59 -9.80 12.06 -8.90
CA LYS A 59 -10.50 13.24 -8.34
C LYS A 59 -9.68 13.94 -7.26
N ALA A 60 -8.97 13.19 -6.41
CA ALA A 60 -8.10 13.75 -5.38
C ALA A 60 -6.87 14.45 -6.00
N PHE A 61 -6.25 13.87 -7.02
CA PHE A 61 -5.14 14.47 -7.78
C PHE A 61 -5.55 15.80 -8.43
N ARG A 62 -6.72 15.82 -9.09
CA ARG A 62 -7.26 17.04 -9.70
C ARG A 62 -7.55 18.13 -8.68
N LYS A 63 -8.10 17.78 -7.52
CA LYS A 63 -8.30 18.74 -6.42
C LYS A 63 -6.99 19.34 -5.91
N ALA A 64 -5.89 18.59 -5.99
CA ALA A 64 -4.56 19.07 -5.65
C ALA A 64 -3.86 19.83 -6.80
N GLY A 65 -4.49 19.97 -7.96
CA GLY A 65 -3.89 20.61 -9.13
C GLY A 65 -2.77 19.78 -9.79
N ILE A 66 -2.82 18.45 -9.63
CA ILE A 66 -1.81 17.52 -10.15
C ILE A 66 -2.42 16.69 -11.28
N ASP A 67 -1.74 16.66 -12.43
CA ASP A 67 -2.10 15.80 -13.54
C ASP A 67 -1.31 14.48 -13.48
N LEU A 68 -1.97 13.35 -13.79
CA LEU A 68 -1.32 12.04 -13.77
C LEU A 68 -0.12 11.99 -14.72
N SER A 69 -0.29 12.49 -15.95
CA SER A 69 0.75 12.49 -16.99
C SER A 69 2.01 13.25 -16.57
N ASN A 70 1.83 14.44 -15.97
CA ASN A 70 2.91 15.24 -15.38
C ASN A 70 3.56 14.52 -14.19
N PHE A 71 2.77 13.93 -13.29
CA PHE A 71 3.26 13.18 -12.15
C PHE A 71 4.14 12.00 -12.59
N VAL A 72 3.63 11.12 -13.47
CA VAL A 72 4.40 9.97 -13.97
C VAL A 72 5.63 10.42 -14.75
N GLY A 73 5.52 11.43 -15.61
CA GLY A 73 6.66 11.98 -16.35
C GLY A 73 7.76 12.49 -15.41
N SER A 74 7.38 13.15 -14.31
CA SER A 74 8.34 13.62 -13.29
C SER A 74 9.01 12.47 -12.54
N LEU A 75 8.27 11.40 -12.21
CA LEU A 75 8.80 10.20 -11.57
C LEU A 75 9.81 9.48 -12.47
N VAL A 76 9.52 9.36 -13.76
CA VAL A 76 10.45 8.76 -14.74
C VAL A 76 11.70 9.62 -14.88
N LYS A 77 11.57 10.95 -14.97
CA LYS A 77 12.72 11.85 -14.96
C LYS A 77 13.58 11.64 -13.70
N ALA A 78 12.95 11.59 -12.53
CA ALA A 78 13.64 11.36 -11.27
C ALA A 78 14.37 10.01 -11.26
N PHE A 79 13.75 8.95 -11.78
CA PHE A 79 14.36 7.62 -11.89
C PHE A 79 15.63 7.62 -12.74
N VAL A 80 15.58 8.24 -13.92
CA VAL A 80 16.74 8.35 -14.81
C VAL A 80 17.86 9.14 -14.15
N ILE A 81 17.53 10.22 -13.44
CA ILE A 81 18.51 11.00 -12.67
C ILE A 81 19.13 10.11 -11.58
N VAL A 82 18.33 9.35 -10.83
CA VAL A 82 18.85 8.43 -9.81
C VAL A 82 19.78 7.37 -10.40
N ILE A 83 19.45 6.80 -11.55
CA ILE A 83 20.35 5.88 -12.27
C ILE A 83 21.66 6.60 -12.63
N SER A 84 21.59 7.83 -13.14
CA SER A 84 22.80 8.57 -13.49
C SER A 84 23.66 8.89 -12.27
N VAL A 85 23.05 9.21 -11.13
CA VAL A 85 23.77 9.40 -9.86
C VAL A 85 24.41 8.09 -9.41
N SER A 86 23.70 6.97 -9.49
CA SER A 86 24.24 5.64 -9.19
C SER A 86 25.50 5.35 -10.04
N VAL A 87 25.41 5.52 -11.36
CA VAL A 87 26.55 5.34 -12.27
C VAL A 87 27.68 6.31 -11.94
N ALA A 88 27.37 7.58 -11.67
CA ALA A 88 28.36 8.59 -11.31
C ALA A 88 29.11 8.25 -10.01
N LEU A 89 28.42 7.72 -9.00
CA LEU A 89 29.04 7.24 -7.77
C LEU A 89 29.97 6.04 -8.01
N GLN A 90 29.63 5.15 -8.95
CA GLN A 90 30.48 4.02 -9.33
C GLN A 90 31.76 4.45 -10.07
N LEU A 91 31.73 5.60 -10.76
CA LEU A 91 32.90 6.16 -11.45
C LEU A 91 33.89 6.83 -10.49
N LEU A 92 33.48 7.19 -9.27
CA LEU A 92 34.37 7.83 -8.32
C LEU A 92 35.50 6.86 -7.90
N GLU A 93 36.73 7.24 -8.21
CA GLU A 93 37.94 6.45 -7.89
C GLU A 93 38.41 6.73 -6.47
N ILE A 94 37.55 6.39 -5.49
CA ILE A 94 37.85 6.57 -4.07
C ILE A 94 38.57 5.31 -3.55
N GLY A 95 39.53 5.48 -2.64
CA GLY A 95 40.23 4.36 -2.00
C GLY A 95 39.35 3.52 -1.06
N GLU A 96 39.77 2.29 -0.79
CA GLU A 96 39.15 1.43 0.23
C GLU A 96 39.47 1.93 1.66
N PRO A 97 38.57 1.74 2.64
CA PRO A 97 37.30 1.00 2.58
C PRO A 97 36.09 1.83 2.10
N THR A 98 36.27 3.14 1.90
CA THR A 98 35.18 4.09 1.63
C THR A 98 34.42 3.76 0.34
N ARG A 99 35.12 3.25 -0.67
CA ARG A 99 34.52 2.82 -1.94
C ARG A 99 33.41 1.79 -1.76
N SER A 100 33.60 0.79 -0.90
CA SER A 100 32.59 -0.25 -0.66
C SER A 100 31.23 0.32 -0.20
N TYR A 101 31.24 1.33 0.68
CA TYR A 101 30.04 2.00 1.16
C TYR A 101 29.37 2.84 0.07
N ILE A 102 30.16 3.53 -0.75
CA ILE A 102 29.65 4.35 -1.87
C ILE A 102 28.98 3.48 -2.93
N LEU A 103 29.59 2.34 -3.26
CA LEU A 103 28.99 1.37 -4.18
C LEU A 103 27.69 0.79 -3.62
N ALA A 104 27.66 0.46 -2.32
CA ALA A 104 26.42 0.01 -1.68
C ALA A 104 25.29 1.06 -1.77
N ILE A 105 25.61 2.34 -1.57
CA ILE A 105 24.65 3.45 -1.74
C ILE A 105 24.22 3.57 -3.21
N ALA A 106 25.18 3.52 -4.14
CA ALA A 106 24.92 3.59 -5.57
C ALA A 106 23.95 2.48 -6.02
N ASP A 107 24.12 1.26 -5.55
CA ASP A 107 23.26 0.13 -5.88
C ASP A 107 21.89 0.17 -5.17
N TYR A 108 21.84 0.82 -4.01
CA TYR A 108 20.60 1.00 -3.25
C TYR A 108 19.68 2.07 -3.85
N LEU A 109 20.24 3.15 -4.37
CA LEU A 109 19.51 4.30 -4.89
C LEU A 109 18.44 3.93 -5.97
N PRO A 110 18.77 3.18 -7.04
CA PRO A 110 17.78 2.74 -8.02
C PRO A 110 16.70 1.81 -7.43
N LYS A 111 17.08 0.94 -6.49
CA LYS A 111 16.15 0.02 -5.81
C LYS A 111 15.12 0.78 -4.97
N LEU A 112 15.60 1.76 -4.20
CA LEU A 112 14.74 2.64 -3.41
C LEU A 112 13.77 3.42 -4.31
N MET A 113 14.31 4.08 -5.35
CA MET A 113 13.47 4.87 -6.26
C MET A 113 12.48 4.00 -7.05
N GLY A 114 12.90 2.80 -7.47
CA GLY A 114 12.02 1.82 -8.12
C GLY A 114 10.85 1.43 -7.23
N GLY A 115 11.09 1.19 -5.94
CA GLY A 115 10.03 0.89 -4.98
C GLY A 115 9.08 2.08 -4.73
N ILE A 116 9.61 3.31 -4.64
CA ILE A 116 8.79 4.54 -4.54
C ILE A 116 7.89 4.71 -5.77
N ILE A 117 8.44 4.49 -6.96
CA ILE A 117 7.69 4.53 -8.22
C ILE A 117 6.63 3.43 -8.24
N LEU A 118 6.98 2.21 -7.82
CA LEU A 118 6.03 1.11 -7.76
C LEU A 118 4.89 1.37 -6.78
N LEU A 119 5.15 1.98 -5.61
CA LEU A 119 4.07 2.40 -4.70
C LEU A 119 3.19 3.47 -5.35
N SER A 120 3.82 4.49 -5.93
CA SER A 120 3.12 5.65 -6.50
C SER A 120 2.24 5.24 -7.69
N LEU A 121 2.81 4.54 -8.66
CA LEU A 121 2.12 4.11 -9.88
C LEU A 121 1.30 2.84 -9.66
N GLY A 122 1.76 1.95 -8.78
CA GLY A 122 1.03 0.74 -8.43
C GLY A 122 -0.29 1.08 -7.77
N PHE A 123 -0.35 2.04 -6.85
CA PHE A 123 -1.62 2.47 -6.25
C PHE A 123 -2.60 3.00 -7.31
N VAL A 124 -2.11 3.82 -8.25
CA VAL A 124 -2.90 4.29 -9.40
C VAL A 124 -3.46 3.11 -10.21
N LEU A 125 -2.62 2.11 -10.49
CA LEU A 125 -3.02 0.91 -11.23
C LEU A 125 -4.05 0.07 -10.47
N VAL A 126 -3.86 -0.12 -9.16
CA VAL A 126 -4.81 -0.86 -8.32
C VAL A 126 -6.18 -0.19 -8.31
N GLU A 127 -6.22 1.13 -8.12
CA GLU A 127 -7.48 1.88 -8.11
C GLU A 127 -8.20 1.80 -9.47
N PHE A 128 -7.44 1.88 -10.55
CA PHE A 128 -7.96 1.70 -11.91
C PHE A 128 -8.57 0.31 -12.09
N LEU A 129 -7.85 -0.75 -11.72
CA LEU A 129 -8.32 -2.14 -11.85
C LEU A 129 -9.55 -2.41 -10.97
N ALA A 130 -9.54 -1.96 -9.71
CA ALA A 130 -10.65 -2.15 -8.79
C ALA A 130 -11.91 -1.40 -9.24
N SER A 131 -11.75 -0.16 -9.71
CA SER A 131 -12.83 0.63 -10.28
C SER A 131 -13.37 -0.01 -11.56
N TYR A 132 -12.50 -0.52 -12.44
CA TYR A 132 -12.90 -1.19 -13.67
C TYR A 132 -13.75 -2.43 -13.38
N VAL A 133 -13.31 -3.28 -12.44
CA VAL A 133 -14.08 -4.46 -12.01
C VAL A 133 -15.46 -4.06 -11.47
N ARG A 134 -15.54 -3.00 -10.65
CA ARG A 134 -16.83 -2.48 -10.17
C ARG A 134 -17.74 -2.05 -11.32
N HIS A 135 -17.25 -1.31 -12.31
CA HIS A 135 -18.07 -0.86 -13.44
C HIS A 135 -18.61 -2.01 -14.28
N ILE A 136 -17.88 -3.13 -14.38
CA ILE A 136 -18.34 -4.33 -15.08
C ILE A 136 -19.38 -5.09 -14.27
N LEU A 137 -19.19 -5.18 -12.95
CA LEU A 137 -20.07 -5.96 -12.09
C LEU A 137 -21.38 -5.22 -11.76
N LEU A 138 -21.36 -3.89 -11.63
CA LEU A 138 -22.53 -3.10 -11.27
C LEU A 138 -23.77 -3.35 -12.17
N PRO A 139 -23.66 -3.43 -13.51
CA PRO A 139 -24.80 -3.70 -14.38
C PRO A 139 -25.28 -5.17 -14.36
N VAL A 140 -24.43 -6.10 -13.91
CA VAL A 140 -24.72 -7.54 -13.90
C VAL A 140 -25.50 -7.95 -12.65
N PHE A 141 -25.24 -7.28 -11.53
CA PHE A 141 -25.92 -7.56 -10.27
C PHE A 141 -27.23 -6.78 -10.15
N PRO A 142 -28.30 -7.37 -9.57
CA PRO A 142 -29.51 -6.64 -9.23
C PRO A 142 -29.18 -5.45 -8.33
N GLU A 143 -29.96 -4.36 -8.45
CA GLU A 143 -29.81 -3.14 -7.62
C GLU A 143 -29.76 -3.43 -6.11
N LYS A 144 -30.43 -4.50 -5.67
CA LYS A 144 -30.46 -4.98 -4.28
C LYS A 144 -29.13 -5.55 -3.77
N HIS A 145 -28.19 -5.88 -4.65
CA HIS A 145 -26.90 -6.50 -4.28
C HIS A 145 -25.71 -5.60 -4.61
N LYS A 146 -25.92 -4.29 -4.69
CA LYS A 146 -24.86 -3.28 -4.92
C LYS A 146 -23.73 -3.40 -3.89
N GLU A 147 -24.07 -3.71 -2.63
CA GLU A 147 -23.07 -3.89 -1.58
C GLU A 147 -22.11 -5.06 -1.83
N LEU A 148 -22.59 -6.15 -2.44
CA LEU A 148 -21.73 -7.29 -2.81
C LEU A 148 -20.72 -6.86 -3.89
N VAL A 149 -21.13 -6.00 -4.83
CA VAL A 149 -20.22 -5.47 -5.84
C VAL A 149 -19.16 -4.56 -5.20
N ASP A 150 -19.56 -3.70 -4.28
CA ASP A 150 -18.65 -2.81 -3.56
C ASP A 150 -17.68 -3.60 -2.65
N MET A 151 -18.15 -4.68 -2.03
CA MET A 151 -17.33 -5.63 -1.29
C MET A 151 -16.28 -6.27 -2.21
N LEU A 152 -16.68 -6.81 -3.35
CA LEU A 152 -15.74 -7.43 -4.32
C LEU A 152 -14.69 -6.42 -4.80
N ARG A 153 -15.09 -5.17 -5.05
CA ARG A 153 -14.13 -4.09 -5.36
C ARG A 153 -13.15 -3.88 -4.20
N ASN A 154 -13.64 -3.74 -2.97
CA ASN A 154 -12.80 -3.43 -1.82
C ASN A 154 -11.84 -4.59 -1.48
N LEU A 155 -12.29 -5.84 -1.59
CA LEU A 155 -11.43 -7.02 -1.44
C LEU A 155 -10.30 -7.04 -2.46
N LEU A 156 -10.64 -6.78 -3.73
CA LEU A 156 -9.65 -6.71 -4.79
C LEU A 156 -8.68 -5.56 -4.56
N LEU A 157 -9.16 -4.38 -4.14
CA LEU A 157 -8.33 -3.24 -3.79
C LEU A 157 -7.36 -3.58 -2.67
N ILE A 158 -7.84 -4.11 -1.54
CA ILE A 158 -7.01 -4.46 -0.39
C ILE A 158 -5.96 -5.51 -0.78
N GLY A 159 -6.36 -6.56 -1.51
CA GLY A 159 -5.46 -7.62 -1.96
C GLY A 159 -4.39 -7.10 -2.92
N LEU A 160 -4.77 -6.31 -3.93
CA LEU A 160 -3.82 -5.74 -4.88
C LEU A 160 -2.89 -4.71 -4.23
N VAL A 161 -3.41 -3.84 -3.33
CA VAL A 161 -2.57 -2.90 -2.55
C VAL A 161 -1.55 -3.67 -1.73
N ALA A 162 -1.94 -4.77 -1.08
CA ALA A 162 -1.02 -5.61 -0.31
C ALA A 162 0.09 -6.22 -1.19
N ILE A 163 -0.24 -6.66 -2.40
CA ILE A 163 0.73 -7.18 -3.37
C ILE A 163 1.71 -6.08 -3.80
N VAL A 164 1.19 -4.93 -4.23
CA VAL A 164 2.01 -3.78 -4.65
C VAL A 164 2.93 -3.32 -3.51
N LEU A 165 2.38 -3.19 -2.31
CA LEU A 165 3.13 -2.81 -1.11
C LEU A 165 4.23 -3.83 -0.81
N SER A 166 3.92 -5.13 -0.86
CA SER A 166 4.91 -6.19 -0.63
C SER A 166 6.06 -6.15 -1.63
N ILE A 167 5.75 -6.06 -2.93
CA ILE A 167 6.77 -6.00 -3.98
C ILE A 167 7.61 -4.73 -3.85
N ALA A 168 6.99 -3.58 -3.55
CA ALA A 168 7.70 -2.34 -3.41
C ALA A 168 8.64 -2.34 -2.19
N LEU A 169 8.18 -2.83 -1.04
CA LEU A 169 9.03 -2.96 0.14
C LEU A 169 10.18 -3.95 -0.09
N GLN A 170 9.92 -5.06 -0.79
CA GLN A 170 10.97 -5.98 -1.20
C GLN A 170 12.01 -5.31 -2.11
N MET A 171 11.55 -4.52 -3.08
CA MET A 171 12.41 -3.76 -3.98
C MET A 171 13.27 -2.75 -3.20
N MET A 172 12.69 -2.06 -2.22
CA MET A 172 13.40 -1.11 -1.33
C MET A 172 14.30 -1.79 -0.29
N LEU A 173 14.42 -3.12 -0.31
CA LEU A 173 15.12 -3.92 0.70
C LEU A 173 14.58 -3.70 2.13
N PHE A 174 13.32 -3.26 2.24
CA PHE A 174 12.59 -3.17 3.50
C PHE A 174 11.94 -4.53 3.80
N THR A 175 12.76 -5.57 3.87
CA THR A 175 12.34 -6.96 4.12
C THR A 175 12.61 -7.35 5.57
N GLY A 176 12.23 -6.48 6.52
CA GLY A 176 12.30 -6.83 7.93
C GLY A 176 11.36 -7.99 8.25
N GLU A 177 11.73 -8.81 9.24
CA GLU A 177 10.95 -9.98 9.68
C GLU A 177 9.47 -9.65 9.94
N PHE A 178 9.20 -8.45 10.46
CA PHE A 178 7.85 -8.00 10.81
C PHE A 178 7.05 -7.36 9.66
N VAL A 179 7.67 -7.05 8.52
CA VAL A 179 7.00 -6.32 7.43
C VAL A 179 5.87 -7.17 6.84
N PHE A 180 6.12 -8.45 6.62
CA PHE A 180 5.10 -9.36 6.08
C PHE A 180 3.95 -9.58 7.06
N SER A 181 4.25 -9.78 8.34
CA SER A 181 3.25 -9.88 9.42
C SER A 181 2.37 -8.63 9.50
N LEU A 182 2.97 -7.44 9.38
CA LEU A 182 2.22 -6.18 9.35
C LEU A 182 1.24 -6.12 8.18
N ILE A 183 1.70 -6.42 6.96
CA ILE A 183 0.84 -6.39 5.77
C ILE A 183 -0.31 -7.39 5.91
N ILE A 184 -0.03 -8.65 6.26
CA ILE A 184 -1.06 -9.67 6.44
C ILE A 184 -2.06 -9.26 7.51
N GLY A 185 -1.58 -8.76 8.64
CA GLY A 185 -2.44 -8.29 9.72
C GLY A 185 -3.40 -7.20 9.26
N PHE A 186 -2.91 -6.16 8.57
CA PHE A 186 -3.77 -5.13 7.99
C PHE A 186 -4.75 -5.66 6.93
N VAL A 187 -4.31 -6.61 6.10
CA VAL A 187 -5.17 -7.25 5.10
C VAL A 187 -6.30 -8.02 5.78
N ILE A 188 -6.00 -8.82 6.82
CA ILE A 188 -7.01 -9.56 7.58
C ILE A 188 -8.04 -8.60 8.18
N ILE A 189 -7.60 -7.48 8.77
CA ILE A 189 -8.50 -6.47 9.35
C ILE A 189 -9.36 -5.86 8.25
N GLY A 190 -8.75 -5.38 7.16
CA GLY A 190 -9.47 -4.70 6.08
C GLY A 190 -10.46 -5.62 5.38
N VAL A 191 -10.03 -6.82 4.99
CA VAL A 191 -10.88 -7.84 4.36
C VAL A 191 -11.99 -8.26 5.32
N GLY A 192 -11.64 -8.54 6.57
CA GLY A 192 -12.58 -8.97 7.60
C GLY A 192 -13.68 -7.95 7.88
N ILE A 193 -13.31 -6.67 8.02
CA ILE A 193 -14.27 -5.58 8.20
C ILE A 193 -15.12 -5.41 6.94
N SER A 194 -14.52 -5.41 5.75
CA SER A 194 -15.27 -5.28 4.50
C SER A 194 -16.27 -6.40 4.30
N LEU A 195 -15.89 -7.65 4.58
CA LEU A 195 -16.79 -8.81 4.50
C LEU A 195 -17.88 -8.73 5.58
N GLY A 196 -17.50 -8.43 6.82
CA GLY A 196 -18.43 -8.38 7.95
C GLY A 196 -19.49 -7.31 7.78
N ASP A 197 -19.12 -6.13 7.29
CA ASP A 197 -20.06 -5.03 7.04
C ASP A 197 -21.10 -5.42 5.99
N THR A 198 -20.64 -5.96 4.86
CA THR A 198 -21.52 -6.38 3.75
C THR A 198 -22.41 -7.53 4.15
N VAL A 199 -21.88 -8.57 4.80
CA VAL A 199 -22.69 -9.74 5.22
C VAL A 199 -23.81 -9.31 6.16
N VAL A 200 -23.51 -8.49 7.18
CA VAL A 200 -24.55 -8.04 8.12
C VAL A 200 -25.57 -7.16 7.43
N THR A 201 -25.14 -6.26 6.55
CA THR A 201 -26.07 -5.34 5.89
C THR A 201 -26.97 -6.07 4.89
N SER A 202 -26.43 -7.00 4.10
CA SER A 202 -27.21 -7.87 3.22
C SER A 202 -28.25 -8.71 3.98
N ILE A 203 -27.91 -9.27 5.14
CA ILE A 203 -28.87 -10.03 5.97
C ILE A 203 -30.00 -9.11 6.45
N VAL A 204 -29.68 -7.89 6.88
CA VAL A 204 -30.66 -6.93 7.42
C VAL A 204 -31.58 -6.38 6.34
N GLU A 205 -31.08 -6.24 5.11
CA GLU A 205 -31.89 -5.87 3.94
C GLU A 205 -32.85 -6.99 3.53
N ASP A 206 -32.42 -8.26 3.62
CA ASP A 206 -33.28 -9.41 3.34
C ASP A 206 -34.28 -9.72 4.46
N HIS A 207 -33.89 -9.42 5.71
CA HIS A 207 -34.63 -9.74 6.92
C HIS A 207 -34.62 -8.55 7.89
N GLU A 208 -35.60 -7.67 7.75
CA GLU A 208 -35.68 -6.44 8.56
C GLU A 208 -35.80 -6.70 10.07
N GLU A 209 -36.25 -7.89 10.47
CA GLU A 209 -36.30 -8.37 11.85
C GLU A 209 -34.94 -8.38 12.55
N PHE A 210 -33.83 -8.45 11.80
CA PHE A 210 -32.48 -8.39 12.34
C PHE A 210 -31.92 -6.96 12.50
N LYS A 211 -32.65 -5.91 12.07
CA LYS A 211 -32.22 -4.51 12.25
C LYS A 211 -31.78 -4.18 13.69
N PRO A 212 -32.50 -4.60 14.76
CA PRO A 212 -32.12 -4.27 16.13
C PRO A 212 -30.80 -4.92 16.58
N VAL A 213 -30.40 -6.04 15.97
CA VAL A 213 -29.20 -6.80 16.34
C VAL A 213 -28.01 -6.53 15.41
N ALA A 214 -28.22 -5.87 14.27
CA ALA A 214 -27.22 -5.58 13.25
C ALA A 214 -25.97 -4.90 13.83
N GLY A 215 -26.14 -3.88 14.68
CA GLY A 215 -25.02 -3.17 15.29
C GLY A 215 -24.15 -4.08 16.17
N TYR A 216 -24.77 -4.99 16.92
CA TYR A 216 -24.06 -5.96 17.75
C TYR A 216 -23.32 -6.99 16.89
N ALA A 217 -23.94 -7.48 15.82
CA ALA A 217 -23.29 -8.40 14.89
C ALA A 217 -22.05 -7.77 14.24
N LYS A 218 -22.16 -6.52 13.75
CA LYS A 218 -21.02 -5.76 13.21
C LYS A 218 -19.92 -5.58 14.26
N PHE A 219 -20.27 -5.17 15.47
CA PHE A 219 -19.29 -5.01 16.56
C PHE A 219 -18.54 -6.30 16.88
N ILE A 220 -19.24 -7.44 16.98
CA ILE A 220 -18.64 -8.75 17.25
C ILE A 220 -17.69 -9.13 16.10
N LEU A 221 -18.15 -9.05 14.84
CA LEU A 221 -17.34 -9.40 13.68
C LEU A 221 -16.10 -8.52 13.56
N TYR A 222 -16.24 -7.20 13.72
CA TYR A 222 -15.10 -6.28 13.67
C TYR A 222 -14.11 -6.55 14.79
N SER A 223 -14.59 -6.86 15.99
CA SER A 223 -13.72 -7.22 17.12
C SER A 223 -12.94 -8.50 16.85
N ILE A 224 -13.57 -9.52 16.24
CA ILE A 224 -12.91 -10.77 15.86
C ILE A 224 -11.82 -10.50 14.81
N PHE A 225 -12.15 -9.83 13.72
CA PHE A 225 -11.16 -9.57 12.65
C PHE A 225 -10.05 -8.63 13.11
N LEU A 226 -10.36 -7.66 13.98
CA LEU A 226 -9.36 -6.82 14.61
C LEU A 226 -8.41 -7.63 15.49
N LEU A 227 -8.92 -8.55 16.31
CA LEU A 227 -8.10 -9.44 17.13
C LEU A 227 -7.22 -10.36 16.28
N VAL A 228 -7.79 -11.04 15.28
CA VAL A 228 -7.04 -11.94 14.39
C VAL A 228 -5.98 -11.17 13.62
N GLY A 229 -6.32 -9.97 13.14
CA GLY A 229 -5.39 -9.09 12.47
C GLY A 229 -4.24 -8.64 13.36
N VAL A 230 -4.54 -8.15 14.56
CA VAL A 230 -3.54 -7.81 15.58
C VAL A 230 -2.67 -9.02 15.91
N ALA A 231 -3.26 -10.21 16.04
CA ALA A 231 -2.51 -11.45 16.24
C ALA A 231 -1.53 -11.72 15.09
N GLY A 232 -1.96 -11.51 13.85
CA GLY A 232 -1.11 -11.61 12.66
C GLY A 232 0.02 -10.58 12.66
N ILE A 233 -0.24 -9.33 13.05
CA ILE A 233 0.77 -8.25 13.15
C ILE A 233 1.87 -8.64 14.14
N PHE A 234 1.47 -9.16 15.30
CA PHE A 234 2.38 -9.45 16.41
C PHE A 234 2.88 -10.90 16.44
N SER A 235 2.61 -11.70 15.41
CA SER A 235 2.93 -13.13 15.38
C SER A 235 4.42 -13.44 15.50
N GLY A 236 5.29 -12.49 15.09
CA GLY A 236 6.75 -12.62 15.21
C GLY A 236 7.33 -12.19 16.56
N PHE A 237 6.52 -11.66 17.48
CA PHE A 237 7.01 -11.12 18.75
C PHE A 237 6.87 -12.14 19.88
N PRO A 238 7.96 -12.54 20.56
CA PRO A 238 7.87 -13.46 21.68
C PRO A 238 6.96 -12.93 22.81
N GLY A 239 6.07 -13.78 23.32
CA GLY A 239 5.18 -13.45 24.44
C GLY A 239 3.90 -12.69 24.09
N THR A 240 3.69 -12.27 22.84
CA THR A 240 2.45 -11.58 22.44
C THR A 240 1.26 -12.52 22.34
N GLU A 241 1.47 -13.78 22.00
CA GLU A 241 0.41 -14.80 21.87
C GLU A 241 -0.46 -14.89 23.13
N GLN A 242 0.17 -14.95 24.31
CA GLN A 242 -0.56 -15.03 25.58
C GLN A 242 -1.32 -13.74 25.89
N VAL A 243 -0.75 -12.58 25.58
CA VAL A 243 -1.41 -11.28 25.78
C VAL A 243 -2.64 -11.16 24.88
N ILE A 244 -2.50 -11.54 23.61
CA ILE A 244 -3.58 -11.55 22.63
C ILE A 244 -4.66 -12.56 23.03
N ALA A 245 -4.29 -13.76 23.48
CA ALA A 245 -5.24 -14.75 23.97
C ALA A 245 -6.04 -14.24 25.17
N ASN A 246 -5.38 -13.59 26.14
CA ASN A 246 -6.06 -12.99 27.29
C ASN A 246 -7.03 -11.88 26.85
N LEU A 247 -6.62 -11.03 25.91
CA LEU A 247 -7.49 -10.00 25.34
C LEU A 247 -8.70 -10.61 24.62
N ALA A 248 -8.47 -11.66 23.84
CA ALA A 248 -9.52 -12.38 23.12
C ALA A 248 -10.54 -13.01 24.09
N TRP A 249 -10.08 -13.64 25.18
CA TRP A 249 -10.97 -14.16 26.23
C TRP A 249 -11.75 -13.05 26.93
N GLY A 250 -11.11 -11.94 27.28
CA GLY A 250 -11.78 -10.79 27.90
C GLY A 250 -12.88 -10.23 27.00
N LEU A 251 -12.60 -10.07 25.70
CA LEU A 251 -13.59 -9.64 24.71
C LEU A 251 -14.70 -10.67 24.53
N ALA A 252 -14.37 -11.98 24.45
CA ALA A 252 -15.36 -13.04 24.33
C ALA A 252 -16.35 -13.05 25.50
N ILE A 253 -15.86 -12.89 26.73
CA ILE A 253 -16.70 -12.78 27.93
C ILE A 253 -17.58 -11.52 27.87
N ALA A 254 -17.01 -10.37 27.54
CA ALA A 254 -17.76 -9.12 27.42
C ALA A 254 -18.87 -9.21 26.35
N MET A 255 -18.58 -9.82 25.20
CA MET A 255 -19.55 -10.09 24.14
C MET A 255 -20.66 -11.03 24.62
N GLY A 256 -20.30 -12.10 25.35
CA GLY A 256 -21.29 -13.01 25.95
C GLY A 256 -22.24 -12.29 26.90
N ILE A 257 -21.74 -11.39 27.75
CA ILE A 257 -22.56 -10.58 28.65
C ILE A 257 -23.47 -9.61 27.86
N MET A 258 -22.95 -8.99 26.79
CA MET A 258 -23.72 -8.08 25.94
C MET A 258 -24.91 -8.76 25.23
N LEU A 259 -24.80 -10.06 24.92
CA LEU A 259 -25.86 -10.82 24.27
C LEU A 259 -27.04 -11.15 25.22
N VAL A 260 -26.84 -11.15 26.54
CA VAL A 260 -27.88 -11.49 27.53
C VAL A 260 -29.17 -10.65 27.38
N PRO A 261 -29.14 -9.31 27.36
CA PRO A 261 -30.35 -8.51 27.20
C PRO A 261 -31.04 -8.72 25.85
N ILE A 262 -30.27 -8.97 24.79
CA ILE A 262 -30.79 -9.23 23.43
C ILE A 262 -31.54 -10.56 23.41
N ILE A 263 -30.91 -11.63 23.90
CA ILE A 263 -31.53 -12.95 23.99
C ILE A 263 -32.80 -12.88 24.84
N TYR A 264 -32.78 -12.15 25.96
CA TYR A 264 -33.95 -11.97 26.80
C TYR A 264 -35.10 -11.26 26.06
N GLN A 265 -34.81 -10.18 25.33
CA GLN A 265 -35.82 -9.44 24.56
C GLN A 265 -36.42 -10.28 23.42
N LEU A 266 -35.58 -11.00 22.67
CA LEU A 266 -36.01 -11.90 21.60
C LEU A 266 -36.86 -13.05 22.13
N THR A 267 -36.39 -13.72 23.19
CA THR A 267 -37.14 -14.80 23.86
C THR A 267 -38.49 -14.30 24.37
N LYS A 268 -38.54 -13.11 24.98
CA LYS A 268 -39.79 -12.51 25.47
C LYS A 268 -40.77 -12.21 24.34
N LYS A 269 -40.30 -11.71 23.19
CA LYS A 269 -41.14 -11.49 22.00
C LYS A 269 -41.70 -12.81 21.45
N MET A 270 -40.85 -13.81 21.26
CA MET A 270 -41.26 -15.14 20.78
C MET A 270 -42.33 -15.78 21.66
N VAL A 271 -42.18 -15.69 22.99
CA VAL A 271 -43.17 -16.22 23.95
C VAL A 271 -44.48 -15.44 23.89
N ALA A 272 -44.45 -14.15 23.57
CA ALA A 272 -45.65 -13.33 23.43
C ALA A 272 -46.40 -13.61 22.11
N GLU A 273 -45.68 -13.89 21.02
CA GLU A 273 -46.27 -14.25 19.72
C GLU A 273 -46.78 -15.70 19.66
N ALA A 274 -46.25 -16.59 20.52
CA ALA A 274 -46.72 -17.97 20.65
C ALA A 274 -48.00 -18.13 21.50
N LYS A 275 -48.51 -17.05 22.10
CA LYS A 275 -49.75 -17.00 22.89
C LYS A 275 -50.88 -16.37 22.08
#